data_AF-U6G835-F1
#
_entry.id   AF-U6G835-F1
#
_cell.length_a   1.000
_cell.length_b   1.000
_cell.length_c   1.000
_cell.angle_alpha   90.00
_cell.angle_beta   90.00
_cell.angle_gamma   90.00
#
_symmetry.space_group_name_H-M   'P 1'
#
loop_
_entity.id
_entity.type
_entity.pdbx_description
1 polymer ?
#
loop_
_entity_poly.entity_id
_entity_poly.type
_entity_poly.pdbx_seq_one_letter_code
_entity_poly.pdbx_strand_id
1 'polypeptide(L)'
;MASTSQTPATYTSQTNWLSSPQQQRVFQQTTVGAVSEIPQSFLVMLTPTLTRELVLNGHTVYFQRGFAQRAGFTDDEYTKAGAQLCHTAEEVYNNSTIILKVNPPQEQEYSYIRPQQVIFCFMNAPVTKEEQQQQQRFLQDLQAAMF
;
A
#
# COMPACT_ATOMS: atom_id res chain seq x y z
N MET A 1 34.01 53.74 -23.93
CA MET A 1 32.72 53.28 -23.37
C MET A 1 32.41 51.94 -24.03
N ALA A 2 32.85 50.83 -23.43
CA ALA A 2 32.60 49.48 -23.94
C ALA A 2 31.44 48.87 -23.16
N SER A 3 30.32 48.64 -23.83
CA SER A 3 29.13 48.00 -23.26
C SER A 3 29.36 46.49 -23.18
N THR A 4 29.59 45.99 -21.98
CA THR A 4 29.69 44.54 -21.73
C THR A 4 28.30 43.93 -21.79
N SER A 5 27.96 43.25 -22.90
CA SER A 5 26.77 42.41 -23.00
C SER A 5 26.95 41.19 -22.11
N GLN A 6 26.26 41.13 -20.98
CA GLN A 6 26.17 39.92 -20.17
C GLN A 6 25.28 38.91 -20.88
N THR A 7 25.85 37.77 -21.27
CA THR A 7 25.10 36.59 -21.69
C THR A 7 24.34 36.06 -20.47
N PRO A 8 23.01 35.85 -20.51
CA PRO A 8 22.29 35.34 -19.35
C PRO A 8 22.73 33.89 -19.09
N ALA A 9 23.05 33.58 -17.84
CA ALA A 9 23.40 32.23 -17.43
C ALA A 9 22.18 31.31 -17.68
N THR A 10 22.35 30.33 -18.56
CA THR A 10 21.37 29.28 -18.80
C THR A 10 21.24 28.44 -17.53
N TYR A 11 20.16 28.62 -16.78
CA TYR A 11 19.87 27.80 -15.61
C TYR A 11 19.42 26.42 -16.09
N THR A 12 20.35 25.47 -16.16
CA THR A 12 20.01 24.06 -16.42
C THR A 12 19.35 23.51 -15.15
N SER A 13 18.03 23.62 -15.08
CA SER A 13 17.26 23.05 -13.98
C SER A 13 17.56 21.56 -13.89
N GLN A 14 18.03 21.09 -12.72
CA GLN A 14 18.32 19.68 -12.42
C GLN A 14 17.06 18.79 -12.40
N THR A 15 15.97 19.21 -13.04
CA THR A 15 14.72 18.45 -13.22
C THR A 15 14.48 18.02 -14.66
N ASN A 16 15.43 18.30 -15.57
CA ASN A 16 15.32 17.88 -16.97
C ASN A 16 15.48 16.35 -17.19
N TRP A 17 15.62 15.57 -16.12
CA TRP A 17 15.66 14.10 -16.14
C TRP A 17 14.27 13.47 -16.12
N LEU A 18 13.18 14.24 -16.00
CA LEU A 18 11.80 13.74 -16.05
C LEU A 18 11.20 13.70 -17.48
N SER A 19 11.93 14.14 -18.49
CA SER A 19 11.42 14.32 -19.86
C SER A 19 11.64 13.11 -20.78
N SER A 20 12.31 12.03 -20.33
CA SER A 20 12.53 10.85 -21.18
C SER A 20 11.28 9.95 -21.26
N PRO A 21 10.81 9.60 -22.47
CA PRO A 21 9.76 8.60 -22.68
C PRO A 21 10.11 7.21 -22.12
N GLN A 22 11.40 6.91 -21.93
CA GLN A 22 11.87 5.66 -21.31
C GLN A 22 11.74 5.65 -19.78
N GLN A 23 11.56 6.81 -19.13
CA GLN A 23 11.22 6.97 -17.72
C GLN A 23 9.72 7.12 -17.47
N GLN A 24 8.94 7.44 -18.52
CA GLN A 24 7.48 7.20 -18.56
C GLN A 24 7.15 5.72 -18.73
N ARG A 25 8.03 4.83 -18.24
CA ARG A 25 7.77 3.39 -18.23
C ARG A 25 6.65 3.15 -17.22
N VAL A 26 5.43 3.21 -17.76
CA VAL A 26 4.15 2.69 -17.27
C VAL A 26 4.16 2.52 -15.76
N PHE A 27 3.54 3.46 -15.02
CA PHE A 27 2.98 3.09 -13.72
C PHE A 27 2.11 1.87 -13.97
N GLN A 28 2.65 0.67 -13.76
CA GLN A 28 1.87 -0.55 -13.78
C GLN A 28 0.73 -0.27 -12.81
N GLN A 29 -0.50 -0.32 -13.32
CA GLN A 29 -1.72 0.02 -12.59
C GLN A 29 -1.71 -0.78 -11.28
N THR A 30 -1.27 -0.13 -10.20
CA THR A 30 -0.98 -0.83 -8.95
C THR A 30 -2.32 -1.12 -8.28
N THR A 31 -2.50 -2.35 -7.82
CA THR A 31 -3.73 -2.77 -7.15
C THR A 31 -3.51 -2.83 -5.64
N VAL A 32 -4.30 -2.06 -4.91
CA VAL A 32 -4.19 -1.89 -3.47
C VAL A 32 -5.37 -2.58 -2.80
N GLY A 33 -5.10 -3.43 -1.82
CA GLY A 33 -6.10 -4.18 -1.08
C GLY A 33 -6.13 -3.81 0.39
N ALA A 34 -7.31 -3.74 0.97
CA ALA A 34 -7.51 -3.64 2.42
C ALA A 34 -8.43 -4.76 2.93
N VAL A 35 -7.97 -5.44 3.98
CA VAL A 35 -8.69 -6.55 4.63
C VAL A 35 -9.01 -6.20 6.08
N SER A 36 -9.92 -6.95 6.69
CA SER A 36 -10.28 -6.76 8.10
C SER A 36 -9.09 -7.05 9.00
N GLU A 37 -8.97 -6.29 10.08
CA GLU A 37 -7.91 -6.49 11.07
C GLU A 37 -8.17 -7.70 11.95
N ILE A 38 -7.09 -8.42 12.31
CA ILE A 38 -7.12 -9.57 13.20
C ILE A 38 -6.00 -9.40 14.24
N PRO A 39 -6.32 -9.26 15.54
CA PRO A 39 -7.66 -9.02 16.07
C PRO A 39 -8.24 -7.71 15.53
N GLN A 40 -9.57 -7.60 15.57
CA GLN A 40 -10.28 -6.44 15.06
C GLN A 40 -9.82 -5.13 15.75
N SER A 41 -9.62 -4.09 14.94
CA SER A 41 -9.10 -2.78 15.35
C SER A 41 -10.10 -1.65 15.09
N PHE A 42 -9.92 -0.54 15.81
CA PHE A 42 -10.56 0.75 15.49
C PHE A 42 -9.73 1.57 14.50
N LEU A 43 -8.50 1.15 14.22
CA LEU A 43 -7.60 1.77 13.25
C LEU A 43 -7.75 1.06 11.90
N VAL A 44 -7.67 1.85 10.83
CA VAL A 44 -7.64 1.36 9.44
C VAL A 44 -6.50 2.04 8.70
N MET A 45 -5.80 1.27 7.87
CA MET A 45 -4.71 1.78 7.05
C MET A 45 -5.21 2.56 5.83
N LEU A 46 -6.46 2.32 5.42
CA LEU A 46 -7.08 2.89 4.24
C LEU A 46 -8.41 3.56 4.60
N THR A 47 -8.44 4.89 4.58
CA THR A 47 -9.67 5.68 4.78
C THR A 47 -10.36 5.95 3.44
N PRO A 48 -11.67 6.26 3.41
CA PRO A 48 -12.37 6.60 2.16
C PRO A 48 -11.74 7.78 1.42
N THR A 49 -11.13 8.72 2.14
CA THR A 49 -10.41 9.86 1.53
C THR A 49 -9.16 9.38 0.79
N LEU A 50 -8.32 8.55 1.43
CA LEU A 50 -7.13 7.99 0.79
C LEU A 50 -7.50 7.07 -0.38
N THR A 51 -8.57 6.27 -0.23
CA THR A 51 -9.13 5.45 -1.31
C THR A 51 -9.43 6.30 -2.54
N ARG A 52 -10.14 7.41 -2.36
CA ARG A 52 -10.48 8.32 -3.46
C ARG A 52 -9.24 8.87 -4.14
N GLU A 53 -8.24 9.30 -3.37
CA GLU A 53 -6.96 9.79 -3.92
C GLU A 53 -6.25 8.70 -4.74
N LEU A 54 -6.17 7.47 -4.23
CA LEU A 54 -5.57 6.35 -4.96
C LEU A 54 -6.29 6.09 -6.29
N VAL A 55 -7.62 6.06 -6.26
CA VAL A 55 -8.45 5.85 -7.46
C VAL A 55 -8.27 6.99 -8.46
N LEU A 56 -8.24 8.25 -8.01
CA LEU A 56 -8.01 9.42 -8.87
C LEU A 56 -6.63 9.40 -9.54
N ASN A 57 -5.62 8.85 -8.87
CA ASN A 57 -4.28 8.65 -9.43
C ASN A 57 -4.16 7.38 -10.31
N GLY A 58 -5.27 6.71 -10.60
CA GLY A 58 -5.32 5.57 -11.52
C GLY A 58 -5.02 4.21 -10.88
N HIS A 59 -4.96 4.10 -9.56
CA HIS A 59 -4.82 2.82 -8.87
C HIS A 59 -6.16 2.12 -8.71
N THR A 60 -6.17 0.78 -8.76
CA THR A 60 -7.38 0.02 -8.43
C THR A 60 -7.35 -0.31 -6.95
N VAL A 61 -8.44 -0.03 -6.23
CA VAL A 61 -8.55 -0.32 -4.81
C VAL A 61 -9.59 -1.42 -4.58
N TYR A 62 -9.20 -2.47 -3.87
CA TYR A 62 -10.07 -3.55 -3.40
C TYR A 62 -10.22 -3.46 -1.87
N PHE A 63 -11.42 -3.75 -1.36
CA PHE A 63 -11.63 -3.81 0.08
C PHE A 63 -12.55 -4.95 0.46
N GLN A 64 -12.27 -5.59 1.60
CA GLN A 64 -13.16 -6.61 2.14
C GLN A 64 -14.41 -5.96 2.74
N ARG A 65 -15.58 -6.57 2.48
CA ARG A 65 -16.84 -6.19 3.10
C ARG A 65 -16.71 -6.03 4.61
N GLY A 66 -17.07 -4.86 5.13
CA GLY A 66 -17.08 -4.55 6.55
C GLY A 66 -15.69 -4.34 7.18
N PHE A 67 -14.59 -4.29 6.39
CA PHE A 67 -13.23 -4.24 6.96
C PHE A 67 -12.99 -3.05 7.90
N ALA A 68 -13.66 -1.93 7.62
CA ALA A 68 -13.52 -0.67 8.33
C ALA A 68 -14.71 -0.32 9.22
N GLN A 69 -15.66 -1.25 9.41
CA GLN A 69 -16.90 -0.98 10.15
C GLN A 69 -16.62 -0.48 11.58
N ARG A 70 -15.61 -1.05 12.25
CA ARG A 70 -15.21 -0.61 13.60
C ARG A 70 -14.54 0.75 13.63
N ALA A 71 -13.89 1.16 12.54
CA ALA A 71 -13.34 2.51 12.41
C ALA A 71 -14.41 3.56 12.07
N GLY A 72 -15.68 3.15 11.90
CA GLY A 72 -16.80 4.05 11.63
C GLY A 72 -17.04 4.32 10.14
N PHE A 73 -16.37 3.59 9.23
CA PHE A 73 -16.58 3.72 7.79
C PHE A 73 -17.43 2.56 7.26
N THR A 74 -18.37 2.91 6.38
CA THR A 74 -19.30 1.97 5.73
C THR A 74 -18.77 1.52 4.36
N ASP A 75 -19.20 0.34 3.90
CA ASP A 75 -18.87 -0.16 2.56
C ASP A 75 -19.32 0.81 1.45
N ASP A 76 -20.42 1.53 1.68
CA ASP A 76 -20.97 2.54 0.77
C ASP A 76 -20.01 3.73 0.59
N GLU A 77 -19.30 4.15 1.64
CA GLU A 77 -18.30 5.22 1.53
C GLU A 77 -17.11 4.80 0.64
N TYR A 78 -16.65 3.55 0.75
CA TYR A 78 -15.57 3.04 -0.10
C TYR A 78 -15.99 2.84 -1.55
N THR A 79 -17.19 2.31 -1.80
CA THR A 79 -17.73 2.18 -3.17
C THR A 79 -17.95 3.54 -3.81
N LYS A 80 -18.48 4.53 -3.08
CA LYS A 80 -18.58 5.93 -3.56
C LYS A 80 -17.22 6.58 -3.83
N ALA A 81 -16.17 6.16 -3.12
CA ALA A 81 -14.80 6.57 -3.38
C ALA A 81 -14.17 5.87 -4.60
N GLY A 82 -14.87 4.91 -5.22
CA GLY A 82 -14.43 4.20 -6.42
C GLY A 82 -13.71 2.87 -6.16
N ALA A 83 -13.73 2.36 -4.93
CA ALA A 83 -13.16 1.05 -4.61
C ALA A 83 -14.09 -0.10 -4.98
N GLN A 84 -13.50 -1.27 -5.20
CA GLN A 84 -14.16 -2.52 -5.53
C GLN A 84 -14.37 -3.36 -4.27
N LEU A 85 -15.61 -3.72 -4.01
CA LEU A 85 -16.00 -4.56 -2.88
C LEU A 85 -15.65 -6.03 -3.15
N CYS A 86 -14.96 -6.67 -2.21
CA CYS A 86 -14.73 -8.10 -2.15
C CYS A 86 -15.50 -8.69 -0.95
N HIS A 87 -16.01 -9.90 -1.07
CA HIS A 87 -16.76 -10.58 -0.01
C HIS A 87 -15.85 -11.29 0.99
N THR A 88 -14.65 -11.68 0.56
CA THR A 88 -13.68 -12.42 1.39
C THR A 88 -12.32 -11.72 1.43
N ALA A 89 -11.53 -12.00 2.46
CA ALA A 89 -10.13 -11.55 2.51
C ALA A 89 -9.32 -12.15 1.35
N GLU A 90 -9.51 -13.44 1.07
CA GLU A 90 -8.87 -14.15 -0.03
C GLU A 90 -9.06 -13.44 -1.39
N GLU A 91 -10.28 -12.98 -1.68
CA GLU A 91 -10.54 -12.19 -2.90
C GLU A 91 -9.72 -10.90 -2.97
N VAL A 92 -9.55 -10.19 -1.84
CA VAL A 92 -8.71 -8.99 -1.80
C VAL A 92 -7.24 -9.33 -2.06
N TYR A 93 -6.73 -10.37 -1.41
CA TYR A 93 -5.37 -10.86 -1.61
C TYR A 93 -5.14 -11.29 -3.07
N ASN A 94 -6.13 -11.95 -3.68
CA ASN A 94 -6.10 -12.41 -5.07
C ASN A 94 -6.17 -11.30 -6.11
N ASN A 95 -6.66 -10.12 -5.76
CA ASN A 95 -6.78 -9.01 -6.71
C ASN A 95 -5.75 -7.89 -6.49
N SER A 96 -4.99 -7.95 -5.39
CA SER A 96 -4.10 -6.86 -4.98
C SER A 96 -2.62 -7.21 -5.07
N THR A 97 -1.80 -6.30 -5.56
CA THR A 97 -0.33 -6.37 -5.51
C THR A 97 0.23 -5.79 -4.23
N ILE A 98 -0.49 -4.85 -3.60
CA ILE A 98 -0.17 -4.27 -2.29
C ILE A 98 -1.31 -4.55 -1.32
N ILE A 99 -1.01 -5.08 -0.14
CA ILE A 99 -1.96 -5.24 0.97
C ILE A 99 -1.62 -4.25 2.07
N LEU A 100 -2.59 -3.42 2.44
CA LEU A 100 -2.49 -2.46 3.53
C LEU A 100 -3.15 -3.03 4.78
N LYS A 101 -2.38 -3.17 5.85
CA LYS A 101 -2.87 -3.57 7.18
C LYS A 101 -2.28 -2.67 8.26
N VAL A 102 -2.96 -2.61 9.41
CA VAL A 102 -2.41 -2.02 10.62
C VAL A 102 -1.58 -3.07 11.35
N ASN A 103 -2.17 -4.23 11.63
CA ASN A 103 -1.48 -5.34 12.29
C ASN A 103 -0.77 -6.22 11.25
N PRO A 104 0.28 -6.95 11.67
CA PRO A 104 0.88 -7.96 10.81
C PRO A 104 -0.14 -9.04 10.42
N PRO A 105 0.00 -9.66 9.22
CA PRO A 105 -0.79 -10.83 8.85
C PRO A 105 -0.73 -11.91 9.91
N GLN A 106 -1.87 -12.53 10.20
CA GLN A 106 -1.96 -13.68 11.10
C GLN A 106 -1.77 -14.98 10.31
N GLU A 107 -1.44 -16.08 10.99
CA GLU A 107 -1.16 -17.38 10.35
C GLU A 107 -2.24 -17.85 9.36
N GLN A 108 -3.51 -17.62 9.70
CA GLN A 108 -4.65 -17.97 8.85
C GLN A 108 -4.72 -17.16 7.53
N GLU A 109 -4.00 -16.04 7.45
CA GLU A 109 -3.92 -15.21 6.25
C GLU A 109 -2.74 -15.62 5.36
N TYR A 110 -1.81 -16.46 5.85
CA TYR A 110 -0.60 -16.82 5.10
C TYR A 110 -0.92 -17.59 3.82
N SER A 111 -1.98 -18.40 3.83
CA SER A 111 -2.44 -19.13 2.64
C SER A 111 -2.97 -18.23 1.52
N TYR A 112 -3.30 -16.96 1.82
CA TYR A 112 -3.75 -15.99 0.82
C TYR A 112 -2.60 -15.16 0.25
N ILE A 113 -1.45 -15.13 0.91
CA ILE A 113 -0.29 -14.36 0.47
C ILE A 113 0.24 -14.97 -0.82
N ARG A 114 0.50 -14.10 -1.81
CA ARG A 114 1.00 -14.53 -3.13
C ARG A 114 2.44 -14.06 -3.35
N PRO A 115 3.20 -14.78 -4.19
CA PRO A 115 4.52 -14.32 -4.61
C PRO A 115 4.45 -12.91 -5.21
N GLN A 116 5.46 -12.09 -4.93
CA GLN A 116 5.61 -10.71 -5.42
C GLN A 116 4.56 -9.72 -4.88
N GLN A 117 3.76 -10.11 -3.89
CA GLN A 117 2.86 -9.20 -3.18
C GLN A 117 3.65 -8.38 -2.15
N VAL A 118 3.31 -7.10 -2.01
CA VAL A 118 3.84 -6.25 -0.96
C VAL A 118 2.83 -6.19 0.17
N ILE A 119 3.23 -6.52 1.39
CA ILE A 119 2.41 -6.34 2.58
C ILE A 119 2.98 -5.17 3.38
N PHE A 120 2.17 -4.13 3.55
CA PHE A 120 2.50 -2.95 4.34
C PHE A 120 1.72 -2.99 5.65
N CYS A 121 2.44 -3.12 6.76
CA CYS A 121 1.87 -3.16 8.11
C CYS A 121 2.85 -2.62 9.15
N PHE A 122 2.35 -2.36 10.36
CA PHE A 122 3.19 -1.98 11.49
C PHE A 122 3.63 -3.20 12.28
N MET A 123 4.86 -3.16 12.76
CA MET A 123 5.42 -4.15 13.67
C MET A 123 6.13 -3.42 14.80
N ASN A 124 5.90 -3.87 16.03
CA ASN A 124 6.54 -3.25 17.20
C ASN A 124 8.03 -3.58 17.22
N ALA A 125 8.84 -2.65 17.74
CA ALA A 125 10.23 -2.94 18.01
C ALA A 125 10.32 -3.90 19.21
N PRO A 126 11.10 -4.98 19.12
CA PRO A 126 11.24 -5.93 20.21
C PRO A 126 12.16 -5.34 21.28
N VAL A 127 11.74 -5.42 22.54
CA VAL A 127 12.46 -4.86 23.69
C VAL A 127 13.25 -5.97 24.41
N THR A 128 12.77 -7.21 24.33
CA THR A 128 13.43 -8.38 24.94
C THR A 128 14.03 -9.33 23.89
N LYS A 129 14.97 -10.19 24.31
CA LYS A 129 15.55 -11.23 23.44
C LYS A 129 14.51 -12.26 23.00
N GLU A 130 13.53 -12.54 23.85
CA GLU A 130 12.46 -13.49 23.54
C GLU A 130 11.55 -12.91 22.44
N GLU A 131 11.14 -11.64 22.58
CA GLU A 131 10.39 -10.92 21.54
C GLU A 131 11.16 -10.86 20.22
N GLN A 132 12.49 -10.63 20.26
CA GLN A 132 13.34 -10.67 19.07
C GLN A 132 13.29 -12.03 18.37
N GLN A 133 13.39 -13.13 19.12
CA GLN A 133 13.32 -14.48 18.56
C GLN A 133 11.93 -14.79 18.00
N GLN A 134 10.86 -14.39 18.70
CA GLN A 134 9.49 -14.56 18.22
C GLN A 134 9.27 -13.77 16.92
N GLN A 135 9.72 -12.53 16.85
CA GLN A 135 9.64 -11.71 15.65
C GLN A 135 10.45 -12.30 14.49
N GLN A 136 11.64 -12.85 14.76
CA GLN A 136 12.44 -13.49 13.73
C GLN A 136 11.77 -14.76 13.17
N ARG A 137 11.14 -15.57 14.04
CA ARG A 137 10.34 -16.73 13.61
C ARG A 137 9.16 -16.30 12.75
N PHE A 138 8.39 -15.31 13.20
CA PHE A 138 7.29 -14.74 12.44
C PHE A 138 7.73 -14.30 11.03
N LEU A 139 8.85 -13.58 10.92
CA LEU A 139 9.36 -13.15 9.61
C LEU A 139 9.82 -14.33 8.74
N GLN A 140 10.36 -15.40 9.33
CA GLN A 140 10.73 -16.61 8.59
C GLN A 140 9.49 -17.34 8.06
N ASP A 141 8.45 -17.47 8.87
CA ASP A 141 7.19 -18.11 8.46
C ASP A 141 6.52 -17.30 7.34
N LEU A 142 6.52 -15.97 7.46
CA LEU A 142 5.98 -15.09 6.42
C LEU A 142 6.80 -15.14 5.13
N GLN A 143 8.14 -15.23 5.22
CA GLN A 143 9.00 -15.44 4.05
C GLN A 143 8.70 -16.78 3.38
N ALA A 144 8.52 -17.85 4.15
CA ALA A 144 8.17 -19.17 3.63
C ALA A 144 6.76 -19.19 2.99
N ALA A 145 5.85 -18.32 3.42
CA ALA A 145 4.55 -18.16 2.76
C ALA A 145 4.63 -17.38 1.43
N MET A 146 5.67 -16.56 1.25
CA MET A 146 5.86 -15.73 0.05
C MET A 146 6.66 -16.41 -1.08
N PHE A 147 7.39 -17.50 -0.80
CA PHE A 147 8.31 -18.19 -1.72
C PHE A 147 8.06 -19.70 -1.75
#